data_AF-A0A4Z0ELB2-F1
#
_entry.id   AF-A0A4Z0ELB2-F1
#
_cell.length_a   1.000
_cell.length_b   1.000
_cell.length_c   1.000
_cell.angle_alpha   90.00
_cell.angle_beta   90.00
_cell.angle_gamma   90.00
#
_symmetry.space_group_name_H-M   'P 1'
#
loop_
_entity.id
_entity.type
_entity.pdbx_description
1 polymer ?
#
loop_
_entity_poly.entity_id
_entity_poly.type
_entity_poly.pdbx_seq_one_letter_code
_entity_poly.pdbx_strand_id
1 'polypeptide(L)'
;MFQTEPLRQGVRELVAFCRQQKWEVWIYTTSYRSSFHIRKMLWVYGLHPDGIINQTHHTKHVRVRSTKHPPTFGIDVLIDDSRGVELEGQRFNFSVIQIDPQDMDWVAIIQIRLTRSISAT
;
A
#
# COMPACT_ATOMS: atom_id res chain seq x y z
N MET A 1 14.61 -19.82 -10.52
CA MET A 1 14.61 -19.88 -9.05
C MET A 1 13.47 -19.01 -8.56
N PHE A 2 12.40 -19.58 -8.01
CA PHE A 2 11.34 -18.79 -7.38
C PHE A 2 11.86 -18.35 -6.01
N GLN A 3 12.36 -17.11 -5.90
CA GLN A 3 12.61 -16.52 -4.60
C GLN A 3 11.24 -16.20 -3.99
N THR A 4 10.83 -16.96 -2.98
CA THR A 4 9.65 -16.65 -2.18
C THR A 4 10.02 -15.50 -1.26
N GLU A 5 9.63 -14.28 -1.62
CA GLU A 5 9.69 -13.14 -0.69
C GLU A 5 8.59 -13.35 0.36
N PRO A 6 8.93 -13.61 1.64
CA PRO A 6 7.93 -13.86 2.67
C PRO A 6 7.08 -12.60 2.89
N LEU A 7 5.78 -12.79 3.04
CA LEU A 7 4.91 -11.69 3.47
C LEU A 7 5.17 -11.35 4.93
N ARG A 8 5.20 -10.04 5.25
CA ARG A 8 5.24 -9.58 6.63
C ARG A 8 4.07 -10.16 7.40
N GLN A 9 4.35 -10.77 8.55
CA GLN A 9 3.33 -11.30 9.45
C GLN A 9 2.33 -10.20 9.81
N GLY A 10 1.04 -10.54 9.82
CA GLY A 10 -0.04 -9.60 10.12
C GLY A 10 -0.70 -8.97 8.88
N VAL A 11 -0.12 -9.08 7.68
CA VAL A 11 -0.72 -8.47 6.48
C VAL A 11 -2.12 -9.02 6.16
N ARG A 12 -2.35 -10.32 6.37
CA ARG A 12 -3.68 -10.94 6.16
C ARG A 12 -4.72 -10.40 7.15
N GLU A 13 -4.31 -10.15 8.38
CA GLU A 13 -5.17 -9.57 9.41
C GLU A 13 -5.55 -8.13 9.06
N LEU A 14 -4.58 -7.31 8.65
CA LEU A 14 -4.83 -5.95 8.22
C LEU A 14 -5.77 -5.90 6.99
N VAL A 15 -5.56 -6.77 6.00
CA VAL A 15 -6.45 -6.85 4.83
C VAL A 15 -7.86 -7.28 5.23
N ALA A 16 -8.01 -8.24 6.14
CA ALA A 16 -9.31 -8.65 6.67
C ALA A 16 -10.01 -7.49 7.38
N PHE A 17 -9.29 -6.72 8.20
CA PHE A 17 -9.80 -5.52 8.85
C PHE A 17 -10.31 -4.50 7.83
N CYS A 18 -9.51 -4.11 6.83
CA CYS A 18 -9.94 -3.15 5.81
C CYS A 18 -11.21 -3.61 5.07
N ARG A 19 -11.30 -4.91 4.75
CA ARG A 19 -12.47 -5.49 4.10
C ARG A 19 -13.72 -5.47 4.98
N GLN A 20 -13.59 -5.68 6.29
CA GLN A 20 -14.70 -5.54 7.24
C GLN A 20 -15.23 -4.09 7.26
N GLN A 21 -14.36 -3.10 7.06
CA GLN A 21 -14.73 -1.70 6.89
C GLN A 21 -15.25 -1.35 5.49
N LYS A 22 -15.32 -2.33 4.57
CA LYS A 22 -15.66 -2.16 3.15
C LYS A 22 -14.71 -1.24 2.37
N TRP A 23 -13.45 -1.14 2.81
CA TRP A 23 -12.42 -0.42 2.08
C TRP A 23 -11.75 -1.32 1.05
N GLU A 24 -11.43 -0.73 -0.10
CA GLU A 24 -10.59 -1.38 -1.10
C GLU A 24 -9.13 -1.46 -0.62
N VAL A 25 -8.45 -2.55 -0.97
CA VAL A 25 -7.04 -2.76 -0.65
C VAL A 25 -6.25 -2.85 -1.95
N TRP A 26 -5.40 -1.85 -2.16
CA TRP A 26 -4.53 -1.76 -3.33
C TRP A 26 -3.07 -2.05 -2.98
N ILE A 27 -2.31 -2.57 -3.94
CA ILE A 27 -0.86 -2.70 -3.84
C ILE A 27 -0.18 -1.68 -4.73
N TYR A 28 0.62 -0.81 -4.12
CA TYR A 28 1.41 0.18 -4.84
C TYR A 28 2.90 -0.09 -4.64
N THR A 29 3.56 -0.58 -5.70
CA THR A 29 4.96 -0.97 -5.69
C THR A 29 5.76 -0.26 -6.78
N THR A 30 7.04 -0.01 -6.52
CA THR A 30 8.04 0.47 -7.49
C THR A 30 8.64 -0.68 -8.32
N SER A 31 8.12 -1.90 -8.19
CA SER A 31 8.51 -3.03 -9.02
C SER A 31 8.09 -2.83 -10.49
N TYR A 32 8.93 -3.25 -11.42
CA TYR A 32 8.59 -3.35 -12.85
C TYR A 32 7.95 -4.70 -13.24
N ARG A 33 7.75 -5.62 -12.28
CA ARG A 33 7.01 -6.88 -12.51
C ARG A 33 5.60 -6.53 -12.98
N SER A 34 5.05 -7.31 -13.91
CA SER A 34 3.68 -7.07 -14.42
C SER A 34 2.65 -7.18 -13.29
N SER A 35 1.56 -6.41 -13.37
CA SER A 35 0.47 -6.50 -12.39
C SER A 35 -0.11 -7.91 -12.29
N PHE A 36 -0.15 -8.67 -13.40
CA PHE A 36 -0.54 -10.08 -13.40
C PHE A 36 0.41 -10.95 -12.57
N HIS A 37 1.72 -10.76 -12.73
CA HIS A 37 2.71 -11.51 -11.97
C HIS A 37 2.59 -11.23 -10.46
N ILE A 38 2.49 -9.95 -10.08
CA ILE A 38 2.31 -9.53 -8.68
C ILE A 38 1.01 -10.12 -8.11
N ARG A 39 -0.09 -10.04 -8.87
CA ARG A 39 -1.39 -10.61 -8.47
C ARG A 39 -1.29 -12.11 -8.19
N LYS A 40 -0.67 -12.88 -9.11
CA LYS A 40 -0.49 -14.32 -8.97
C LYS A 40 0.36 -14.66 -7.73
N MET A 41 1.42 -13.91 -7.48
CA MET A 41 2.27 -14.10 -6.29
C MET A 41 1.47 -13.88 -5.01
N LEU A 42 0.72 -12.77 -4.90
CA LEU A 42 -0.10 -12.46 -3.73
C LEU A 42 -1.20 -13.49 -3.49
N TRP A 43 -1.78 -14.06 -4.56
CA TRP A 43 -2.78 -15.13 -4.48
C TRP A 43 -2.23 -16.42 -3.88
N VAL A 44 -0.97 -16.79 -4.15
CA VAL A 44 -0.32 -17.94 -3.48
C VAL A 44 -0.31 -17.76 -1.97
N TYR A 45 -0.26 -16.51 -1.51
CA TYR A 45 -0.34 -16.15 -0.11
C TYR A 45 -1.76 -15.76 0.36
N GLY A 46 -2.81 -16.01 -0.42
CA GLY A 46 -4.21 -15.74 -0.06
C GLY A 46 -4.58 -14.25 0.02
N LEU A 47 -3.77 -13.36 -0.53
CA LEU A 47 -4.06 -11.93 -0.61
C LEU A 47 -4.64 -11.60 -1.98
N HIS A 48 -5.85 -11.05 -2.02
CA HIS A 48 -6.51 -10.65 -3.27
C HIS A 48 -6.74 -9.13 -3.27
N PRO A 49 -5.77 -8.33 -3.74
CA PRO A 49 -5.93 -6.88 -3.80
C PRO A 49 -6.91 -6.49 -4.91
N ASP A 50 -7.65 -5.41 -4.68
CA ASP A 50 -8.61 -4.85 -5.62
C ASP A 50 -7.87 -4.25 -6.83
N GLY A 51 -6.79 -3.52 -6.58
CA GLY A 51 -5.91 -2.97 -7.61
C GLY A 51 -4.42 -3.17 -7.35
N ILE A 52 -3.63 -3.09 -8.43
CA ILE A 52 -2.16 -3.13 -8.38
C ILE A 52 -1.61 -2.02 -9.26
N ILE A 53 -0.83 -1.14 -8.66
CA ILE A 53 -0.06 -0.11 -9.34
C ILE A 53 1.41 -0.50 -9.23
N ASN A 54 2.00 -0.85 -10.36
CA ASN A 54 3.43 -1.11 -10.48
C ASN A 54 4.15 0.11 -11.08
N GLN A 55 5.47 0.07 -11.22
CA GLN A 55 6.24 1.21 -11.72
C GLN A 55 5.86 1.60 -13.16
N THR A 56 5.57 0.63 -14.02
CA THR A 56 5.12 0.91 -15.40
C THR A 56 3.79 1.65 -15.40
N HIS A 57 2.83 1.25 -14.56
CA HIS A 57 1.54 1.90 -14.42
C HIS A 57 1.68 3.31 -13.81
N HIS A 58 2.56 3.46 -12.80
CA HIS A 58 2.94 4.75 -12.24
C HIS A 58 3.45 5.68 -13.33
N THR A 59 4.54 5.31 -14.03
CA THR A 59 5.21 6.17 -15.01
C THR A 59 4.28 6.62 -16.13
N LYS A 60 3.28 5.80 -16.47
CA LYS A 60 2.29 6.12 -17.50
C LYS A 60 1.29 7.21 -17.06
N HIS A 61 0.91 7.26 -15.78
CA HIS A 61 -0.23 8.09 -15.32
C HIS A 61 0.17 9.24 -14.39
N VAL A 62 1.23 9.09 -13.60
CA VAL A 62 1.66 10.10 -12.64
C VAL A 62 2.44 11.21 -13.35
N ARG A 63 2.03 12.46 -13.14
CA ARG A 63 2.64 13.65 -13.77
C ARG A 63 3.56 14.43 -12.82
N VAL A 64 3.40 14.24 -11.52
CA VAL A 64 4.26 14.85 -10.50
C VAL A 64 5.52 14.01 -10.30
N ARG A 65 6.62 14.67 -9.91
CA ARG A 65 7.88 13.97 -9.62
C ARG A 65 7.84 13.39 -8.20
N SER A 66 7.14 12.27 -8.05
CA SER A 66 6.99 11.51 -6.80
C SER A 66 7.31 10.04 -7.03
N THR A 67 7.80 9.34 -6.02
CA THR A 67 7.99 7.88 -6.04
C THR A 67 6.65 7.15 -6.07
N LYS A 68 5.65 7.65 -5.33
CA LYS A 68 4.26 7.17 -5.36
C LYS A 68 3.31 8.36 -5.30
N HIS A 69 2.19 8.29 -6.03
CA HIS A 69 1.16 9.31 -6.01
C HIS A 69 -0.24 8.68 -5.92
N PRO A 70 -0.67 8.27 -4.70
CA PRO A 70 -1.98 7.64 -4.46
C PRO A 70 -3.17 8.42 -5.04
N PRO A 71 -3.22 9.77 -4.99
CA PRO A 71 -4.35 10.53 -5.53
C PRO A 71 -4.59 10.35 -7.03
N THR A 72 -3.54 10.06 -7.83
CA THR A 72 -3.72 9.77 -9.27
C THR A 72 -4.61 8.56 -9.52
N PHE A 73 -4.71 7.66 -8.55
CA PHE A 73 -5.46 6.41 -8.64
C PHE A 73 -6.68 6.38 -7.71
N GLY A 74 -7.04 7.51 -7.08
CA GLY A 74 -8.16 7.58 -6.14
C GLY A 74 -7.93 6.81 -4.83
N ILE A 75 -6.67 6.62 -4.42
CA ILE A 75 -6.33 5.97 -3.15
C ILE A 75 -6.24 7.03 -2.05
N ASP A 76 -7.04 6.87 -0.99
CA ASP A 76 -7.17 7.85 0.09
C ASP A 76 -5.97 7.86 1.05
N VAL A 77 -5.45 6.68 1.41
CA VAL A 77 -4.36 6.53 2.38
C VAL A 77 -3.34 5.51 1.87
N LEU A 78 -2.07 5.91 1.87
CA LEU A 78 -0.94 5.03 1.59
C LEU A 78 -0.28 4.56 2.88
N ILE A 79 -0.01 3.26 3.00
CA ILE A 79 0.84 2.70 4.03
C ILE A 79 2.20 2.40 3.40
N ASP A 80 3.28 2.92 3.98
CA ASP A 80 4.63 2.75 3.45
C ASP A 80 5.66 2.77 4.59
N ASP A 81 6.78 2.09 4.44
CA ASP A 81 7.88 2.13 5.41
C ASP A 81 8.89 3.26 5.11
N SER A 82 8.92 3.76 3.87
CA SER A 82 9.85 4.79 3.45
C SER A 82 9.50 6.17 4.00
N ARG A 83 10.42 6.72 4.80
CA ARG A 83 10.36 8.14 5.21
C ARG A 83 10.36 9.10 4.01
N GLY A 84 11.00 8.73 2.91
CA GLY A 84 10.98 9.53 1.68
C GLY A 84 9.58 9.66 1.09
N VAL A 85 8.79 8.59 1.12
CA VAL A 85 7.39 8.59 0.65
C VAL A 85 6.51 9.45 1.55
N GLU A 86 6.74 9.44 2.87
CA GLU A 86 6.02 10.32 3.79
C GLU A 86 6.30 11.81 3.52
N LEU A 87 7.56 12.17 3.27
CA LEU A 87 7.94 13.54 2.89
C LEU A 87 7.32 13.94 1.54
N GLU A 88 7.23 13.02 0.58
CA GLU A 88 6.49 13.24 -0.66
C GLU A 88 4.99 13.46 -0.40
N GLY A 89 4.40 12.71 0.54
CA GLY A 89 3.01 12.89 0.97
C GLY A 89 2.74 14.28 1.52
N GLN A 90 3.65 14.80 2.36
CA GLN A 90 3.58 16.18 2.85
C GLN A 90 3.72 17.19 1.70
N ARG A 91 4.65 16.95 0.77
CA ARG A 91 4.91 17.85 -0.36
C ARG A 91 3.77 17.90 -1.37
N PHE A 92 3.15 16.76 -1.66
CA PHE A 92 2.10 16.62 -2.68
C PHE A 92 0.69 16.47 -2.09
N ASN A 93 0.55 16.70 -0.77
CA ASN A 93 -0.70 16.72 -0.03
C ASN A 93 -1.53 15.41 -0.16
N PHE A 94 -0.90 14.27 0.10
CA PHE A 94 -1.58 12.98 0.21
C PHE A 94 -1.27 12.28 1.55
N SER A 95 -2.22 11.50 2.03
CA SER A 95 -2.12 10.84 3.34
C SER A 95 -1.18 9.64 3.29
N VAL A 96 -0.20 9.63 4.20
CA VAL A 96 0.73 8.52 4.38
C VAL A 96 0.76 8.08 5.85
N ILE A 97 0.51 6.80 6.09
CA ILE A 97 0.80 6.12 7.34
C ILE A 97 2.18 5.50 7.19
N GLN A 98 3.22 6.23 7.61
CA GLN A 98 4.58 5.70 7.67
C GLN A 98 4.70 4.70 8.83
N ILE A 99 5.32 3.54 8.59
CA ILE A 99 5.55 2.51 9.59
C ILE A 99 7.03 2.12 9.71
N ASP A 100 7.46 1.79 10.92
CA ASP A 100 8.77 1.16 11.12
C ASP A 100 8.69 -0.32 10.67
N PRO A 101 9.59 -0.79 9.78
CA PRO A 101 9.64 -2.20 9.38
C PRO A 101 9.94 -3.15 10.55
N GLN A 102 10.53 -2.67 11.65
CA GLN A 102 10.88 -3.45 12.84
C GLN A 102 9.78 -3.47 13.91
N ASP A 103 8.72 -2.67 13.74
CA ASP A 103 7.61 -2.64 14.69
C ASP A 103 6.79 -3.94 14.61
N MET A 104 6.72 -4.67 15.73
CA MET A 104 5.99 -5.93 15.80
C MET A 104 4.49 -5.72 15.95
N ASP A 105 4.05 -4.56 16.47
CA ASP A 105 2.66 -4.20 16.72
C ASP A 105 2.07 -3.33 15.58
N TRP A 106 2.77 -3.29 14.43
CA TRP A 106 2.46 -2.44 13.28
C TRP A 106 1.00 -2.59 12.79
N VAL A 107 0.40 -3.78 12.88
CA VAL A 107 -1.00 -4.01 12.47
C VAL A 107 -1.96 -3.17 13.30
N ALA A 108 -1.85 -3.24 14.62
CA ALA A 108 -2.74 -2.51 15.54
C ALA A 108 -2.58 -1.00 15.35
N ILE A 109 -1.33 -0.54 15.19
CA ILE A 109 -1.02 0.87 14.94
C ILE A 109 -1.69 1.35 13.64
N ILE A 110 -1.59 0.57 12.55
CA ILE A 110 -2.23 0.94 11.29
C ILE A 110 -3.75 0.95 11.43
N GLN A 111 -4.37 -0.05 12.06
CA GLN A 111 -5.83 -0.09 12.22
C GLN A 111 -6.35 1.17 12.94
N ILE A 112 -5.68 1.58 14.02
CA ILE A 112 -6.01 2.81 14.76
C ILE A 112 -5.83 4.04 13.86
N ARG A 113 -4.72 4.13 13.13
CA ARG A 113 -4.42 5.29 12.28
C ARG A 113 -5.37 5.38 11.08
N LEU A 114 -5.69 4.28 10.42
CA LEU A 114 -6.66 4.24 9.31
C LEU A 114 -8.04 4.72 9.76
N THR A 115 -8.52 4.24 10.92
CA THR A 115 -9.83 4.63 11.47
C THR A 115 -9.90 6.14 11.69
N ARG A 116 -8.81 6.75 12.20
CA ARG A 116 -8.72 8.20 12.40
C ARG A 116 -8.63 8.98 11.09
N SER A 117 -7.86 8.48 10.11
CA SER A 117 -7.67 9.15 8.83
C SER A 117 -8.94 9.18 7.99
N ILE A 118 -9.69 8.07 7.95
CA ILE A 118 -10.88 7.96 7.09
C ILE A 118 -12.12 8.59 7.74
N SER A 119 -12.21 8.60 9.08
CA SER A 119 -13.31 9.29 9.78
C SER A 119 -13.22 10.82 9.74
N ALA A 120 -12.10 11.38 9.28
CA ALA A 120 -11.86 12.82 9.19
C ALA A 120 -12.14 13.39 7.78
N THR A 121 -12.57 12.55 6.84
CA THR A 121 -12.93 12.91 5.45
C THR A 121 -14.43 12.87 5.29
#